data_AF-A0A8C3ATK5-F1
#
_entry.id   AF-A0A8C3ATK5-F1
#
_cell.length_a   1.000
_cell.length_b   1.000
_cell.length_c   1.000
_cell.angle_alpha   90.00
_cell.angle_beta   90.00
_cell.angle_gamma   90.00
#
_symmetry.space_group_name_H-M   'P 1'
#
loop_
_entity.id
_entity.type
_entity.pdbx_description
1 polymer ?
#
loop_
_entity_poly.entity_id
_entity_poly.type
_entity_poly.pdbx_seq_one_letter_code
_entity_poly.pdbx_strand_id
1 'polypeptide(L)'
;MSEGATRREKKEQPKVKGTTLQKEEAGFLQWEAAPQQHVHALLASTKDELQFEMTEILGLKNHLVCMKEAVLLDYYVCGFWWAAEANFTSIQTSFTMAVLHMLLDNIREKQMSFMQNLREFAVALGAASQCRTSEEDTTPLLDEEEATALISYIRNSLFQKYRLYELLFTTSREELLTSTERTIEVFGCQGALLPLEEGIPTHLYSQ
;
A
#
# COMPACT_ATOMS: atom_id res chain seq x y z
N MET A 1 -10.03 -48.71 68.94
CA MET A 1 -9.44 -48.90 67.60
C MET A 1 -10.56 -48.81 66.57
N SER A 2 -10.77 -47.64 65.98
CA SER A 2 -11.55 -47.39 64.75
C SER A 2 -11.72 -45.89 64.60
N GLU A 3 -11.14 -45.33 63.53
CA GLU A 3 -11.44 -44.04 62.89
C GLU A 3 -10.47 -44.01 61.69
N GLY A 4 -10.89 -43.93 60.44
CA GLY A 4 -11.97 -43.12 59.88
C GLY A 4 -11.31 -42.16 58.89
N ALA A 5 -11.34 -42.50 57.61
CA ALA A 5 -10.61 -41.85 56.53
C ALA A 5 -10.98 -40.37 56.31
N THR A 6 -10.02 -39.53 55.95
CA THR A 6 -10.27 -38.36 55.09
C THR A 6 -9.07 -38.07 54.20
N ARG A 7 -9.21 -38.47 52.93
CA ARG A 7 -8.31 -38.21 51.80
C ARG A 7 -8.53 -36.75 51.35
N ARG A 8 -7.53 -35.87 51.52
CA ARG A 8 -7.49 -34.55 50.87
C ARG A 8 -6.66 -34.66 49.59
N GLU A 9 -7.34 -34.57 48.44
CA GLU A 9 -6.70 -34.44 47.14
C GLU A 9 -6.06 -33.06 47.01
N LYS A 10 -4.75 -33.03 46.79
CA LYS A 10 -4.00 -31.82 46.45
C LYS A 10 -3.94 -31.76 44.92
N LYS A 11 -4.77 -30.89 44.33
CA LYS A 11 -4.81 -30.62 42.90
C LYS A 11 -3.58 -29.79 42.53
N GLU A 12 -2.57 -30.47 41.99
CA GLU A 12 -1.36 -29.85 41.45
C GLU A 12 -1.71 -29.24 40.08
N GLN A 13 -1.63 -27.91 39.98
CA GLN A 13 -1.84 -27.18 38.74
C GLN A 13 -0.61 -27.33 37.83
N PRO A 14 -0.77 -27.61 36.52
CA PRO A 14 0.34 -27.70 35.61
C PRO A 14 0.90 -26.31 35.26
N LYS A 15 2.21 -26.22 35.43
CA LYS A 15 3.14 -25.15 35.04
C LYS A 15 2.89 -24.69 33.59
N VAL A 16 2.28 -23.51 33.43
CA VAL A 16 2.19 -22.80 32.15
C VAL A 16 3.61 -22.43 31.73
N LYS A 17 4.10 -23.09 30.67
CA LYS A 17 5.33 -22.71 29.97
C LYS A 17 5.10 -21.33 29.37
N GLY A 18 5.96 -20.38 29.76
CA GLY A 18 5.90 -19.00 29.32
C GLY A 18 6.02 -18.90 27.80
N THR A 19 4.93 -18.45 27.19
CA THR A 19 5.00 -17.77 25.90
C THR A 19 5.51 -16.37 26.21
N THR A 20 6.74 -16.10 25.82
CA THR A 20 7.36 -14.77 25.84
C THR A 20 6.42 -13.80 25.13
N LEU A 21 5.68 -13.01 25.93
CA LEU A 21 4.98 -11.82 25.47
C LEU A 21 6.05 -10.88 24.91
N GLN A 22 6.10 -10.78 23.58
CA GLN A 22 6.83 -9.71 22.93
C GLN A 22 6.11 -8.40 23.26
N LYS A 23 6.70 -7.69 24.21
CA LYS A 23 6.63 -6.25 24.46
C LYS A 23 5.88 -5.46 23.37
N GLU A 24 4.58 -5.21 23.59
CA GLU A 24 3.85 -4.11 22.94
C GLU A 24 4.38 -2.80 23.53
N GLU A 25 5.47 -2.26 22.96
CA GLU A 25 6.07 -1.00 23.40
C GLU A 25 6.31 -0.02 22.25
N ALA A 26 5.30 0.17 21.40
CA ALA A 26 5.21 1.40 20.62
C ALA A 26 3.80 1.97 20.78
N GLY A 27 3.72 3.17 21.35
CA GLY A 27 2.47 3.92 21.49
C GLY A 27 1.87 4.44 20.20
N PHE A 28 2.46 4.09 19.07
CA PHE A 28 2.21 4.64 17.75
C PHE A 28 2.25 3.50 16.72
N LEU A 29 1.63 3.75 15.57
CA LEU A 29 1.49 2.75 14.52
C LEU A 29 2.85 2.33 13.94
N GLN A 30 3.00 1.04 13.64
CA GLN A 30 4.15 0.51 12.93
C GLN A 30 3.71 -0.23 11.67
N TRP A 31 4.54 -0.18 10.64
CA TRP A 31 4.21 -0.82 9.38
C TRP A 31 4.54 -2.31 9.45
N GLU A 32 3.51 -3.14 9.65
CA GLU A 32 3.66 -4.58 9.88
C GLU A 32 4.21 -5.34 8.66
N ALA A 33 4.03 -4.81 7.45
CA ALA A 33 4.48 -5.47 6.23
C ALA A 33 6.02 -5.49 6.08
N ALA A 34 6.75 -4.59 6.74
CA ALA A 34 8.21 -4.57 6.69
C ALA A 34 8.84 -4.32 8.08
N PRO A 35 9.70 -5.22 8.58
CA PRO A 35 10.46 -4.99 9.81
C PRO A 35 11.33 -3.73 9.71
N GLN A 36 11.63 -3.08 10.84
CA GLN A 36 12.45 -1.84 10.86
C GLN A 36 13.81 -2.00 10.16
N GLN A 37 14.43 -3.17 10.24
CA GLN A 37 15.69 -3.46 9.54
C GLN A 37 15.54 -3.43 8.00
N HIS A 38 14.39 -3.88 7.48
CA HIS A 38 14.09 -3.78 6.05
C HIS A 38 13.80 -2.33 5.65
N VAL A 39 13.08 -1.56 6.48
CA VAL A 39 12.84 -0.12 6.21
C VAL A 39 14.16 0.64 6.09
N HIS A 40 15.13 0.40 6.97
CA HIS A 40 16.45 1.01 6.86
C HIS A 40 17.19 0.61 5.58
N ALA A 41 17.10 -0.65 5.15
CA ALA A 41 17.71 -1.09 3.89
C ALA A 41 17.05 -0.41 2.68
N LEU A 42 15.71 -0.30 2.67
CA LEU A 42 14.95 0.36 1.61
C LEU A 42 15.26 1.85 1.48
N LEU A 43 15.60 2.53 2.57
CA LEU A 43 16.02 3.93 2.55
C LEU A 43 17.36 4.15 1.81
N ALA A 44 18.18 3.10 1.66
CA ALA A 44 19.43 3.15 0.92
C ALA A 44 19.29 2.74 -0.56
N SER A 45 18.12 2.27 -0.97
CA SER A 45 17.88 1.74 -2.32
C SER A 45 17.62 2.84 -3.35
N THR A 46 17.86 2.51 -4.62
CA THR A 46 17.43 3.35 -5.75
C THR A 46 15.91 3.29 -5.96
N LYS A 47 15.36 4.18 -6.78
CA LYS A 47 13.91 4.23 -7.06
C LYS A 47 13.39 2.94 -7.71
N ASP A 48 14.14 2.37 -8.66
CA ASP A 48 13.73 1.15 -9.37
C ASP A 48 13.76 -0.07 -8.44
N GLU A 49 14.79 -0.16 -7.58
CA GLU A 49 14.91 -1.19 -6.54
C GLU A 49 13.79 -1.07 -5.50
N LEU A 50 13.48 0.15 -5.06
CA LEU A 50 12.38 0.40 -4.12
C LEU A 50 11.04 -0.07 -4.69
N GLN A 51 10.74 0.23 -5.96
CA GLN A 51 9.49 -0.19 -6.58
C GLN A 51 9.39 -1.72 -6.67
N PHE A 52 10.49 -2.39 -7.01
CA PHE A 52 10.55 -3.85 -7.05
C PHE A 52 10.31 -4.46 -5.66
N GLU A 53 11.05 -4.02 -4.64
CA GLU A 53 10.91 -4.51 -3.27
C GLU A 53 9.51 -4.24 -2.71
N MET A 54 8.95 -3.05 -2.96
CA MET A 54 7.60 -2.69 -2.53
C MET A 54 6.53 -3.59 -3.17
N THR A 55 6.76 -4.03 -4.41
CA THR A 55 5.88 -4.99 -5.09
C THR A 55 5.88 -6.34 -4.37
N GLU A 56 7.04 -6.84 -3.97
CA GLU A 56 7.18 -8.11 -3.28
C GLU A 56 6.59 -8.05 -1.86
N ILE A 57 6.90 -6.98 -1.10
CA ILE A 57 6.40 -6.78 0.27
C ILE A 57 4.87 -6.73 0.30
N LEU A 58 4.25 -6.02 -0.66
CA LEU A 58 2.80 -5.84 -0.71
C LEU A 58 2.07 -6.95 -1.48
N GLY A 59 2.80 -7.83 -2.16
CA GLY A 59 2.23 -8.91 -2.97
C GLY A 59 1.45 -8.45 -4.20
N LEU A 60 1.77 -7.27 -4.75
CA LEU A 60 1.04 -6.62 -5.87
C LEU A 60 1.51 -7.13 -7.25
N LYS A 61 1.34 -8.43 -7.49
CA LYS A 61 1.92 -9.13 -8.65
C LYS A 61 1.28 -8.75 -10.00
N ASN A 62 0.08 -8.20 -9.99
CA ASN A 62 -0.67 -7.85 -11.21
C ASN A 62 -0.69 -6.34 -11.46
N HIS A 63 0.16 -5.55 -10.81
CA HIS A 63 0.18 -4.08 -10.95
C HIS A 63 0.32 -3.60 -12.42
N LEU A 64 0.91 -4.39 -13.32
CA LEU A 64 1.01 -4.05 -14.75
C LEU A 64 -0.32 -4.14 -15.52
N VAL A 65 -1.28 -4.93 -15.01
CA VAL A 65 -2.57 -5.21 -15.69
C VAL A 65 -3.78 -4.82 -14.86
N CYS A 66 -3.62 -4.62 -13.55
CA CYS A 66 -4.65 -4.24 -12.61
C CYS A 66 -4.42 -2.80 -12.13
N MET A 67 -5.27 -1.87 -12.59
CA MET A 67 -5.19 -0.46 -12.19
C MET A 67 -5.26 -0.27 -10.68
N LYS A 68 -6.07 -1.08 -9.96
CA LYS A 68 -6.16 -0.97 -8.49
C LYS A 68 -4.82 -1.30 -7.83
N GLU A 69 -4.16 -2.39 -8.25
CA GLU A 69 -2.83 -2.74 -7.74
C GLU A 69 -1.77 -1.71 -8.15
N ALA A 70 -1.83 -1.18 -9.39
CA ALA A 70 -0.92 -0.15 -9.87
C ALA A 70 -0.97 1.12 -9.00
N VAL A 71 -2.18 1.60 -8.70
CA VAL A 71 -2.39 2.80 -7.87
C VAL A 71 -1.94 2.56 -6.43
N LEU A 72 -2.18 1.36 -5.89
CA LEU A 72 -1.67 1.01 -4.55
C LEU A 72 -0.15 1.04 -4.52
N LEU A 73 0.51 0.37 -5.48
CA LEU A 73 1.97 0.33 -5.55
C LEU A 73 2.56 1.75 -5.67
N ASP A 74 2.03 2.57 -6.59
CA ASP A 74 2.47 3.95 -6.78
C ASP A 74 2.32 4.77 -5.49
N TYR A 75 1.21 4.61 -4.77
CA TYR A 75 0.97 5.33 -3.52
C TYR A 75 1.97 4.96 -2.41
N TYR A 76 2.26 3.66 -2.24
CA TYR A 76 3.23 3.22 -1.23
C TYR A 76 4.67 3.60 -1.60
N VAL A 77 5.06 3.46 -2.87
CA VAL A 77 6.39 3.89 -3.35
C VAL A 77 6.57 5.39 -3.17
N CYS A 78 5.59 6.21 -3.60
CA CYS A 78 5.63 7.66 -3.43
C CYS A 78 5.67 8.07 -1.96
N GLY A 79 4.88 7.39 -1.11
CA GLY A 79 4.86 7.65 0.33
C GLY A 79 6.17 7.34 1.04
N PHE A 80 6.78 6.20 0.71
CA PHE A 80 8.08 5.83 1.23
C PHE A 80 9.16 6.80 0.77
N TRP A 81 9.18 7.10 -0.54
CA TRP A 81 10.16 8.00 -1.14
C TRP A 81 10.05 9.42 -0.57
N TRP A 82 8.82 9.92 -0.40
CA TRP A 82 8.59 11.21 0.24
C TRP A 82 9.13 11.25 1.67
N ALA A 83 8.92 10.20 2.47
CA ALA A 83 9.45 10.15 3.84
C ALA A 83 10.99 10.16 3.85
N ALA A 84 11.61 9.46 2.89
CA ALA A 84 13.06 9.50 2.70
C ALA A 84 13.56 10.91 2.34
N GLU A 85 12.89 11.60 1.40
CA GLU A 85 13.22 12.98 1.02
C GLU A 85 13.00 14.00 2.15
N ALA A 86 12.00 13.74 3.01
CA ALA A 86 11.74 14.52 4.22
C ALA A 86 12.77 14.26 5.35
N ASN A 87 13.77 13.41 5.11
CA ASN A 87 14.80 12.98 6.08
C ASN A 87 14.22 12.31 7.34
N PHE A 88 13.08 11.64 7.21
CA PHE A 88 12.51 10.89 8.32
C PHE A 88 13.40 9.71 8.69
N THR A 89 13.57 9.47 9.98
CA THR A 89 14.26 8.29 10.49
C THR A 89 13.55 7.00 10.06
N SER A 90 14.21 5.85 10.19
CA SER A 90 13.58 4.56 9.88
C SER A 90 12.30 4.31 10.69
N ILE A 91 12.22 4.81 11.93
CA ILE A 91 11.04 4.65 12.80
C ILE A 91 9.90 5.56 12.31
N GLN A 92 10.21 6.83 12.00
CA GLN A 92 9.23 7.79 11.45
C GLN A 92 8.75 7.38 10.06
N THR A 93 9.62 6.81 9.23
CA THR A 93 9.28 6.24 7.91
C THR A 93 8.34 5.05 8.08
N SER A 94 8.64 4.13 9.01
CA SER A 94 7.74 3.01 9.32
C SER A 94 6.38 3.51 9.81
N PHE A 95 6.35 4.48 10.72
CA PHE A 95 5.10 5.10 11.17
C PHE A 95 4.32 5.74 10.01
N THR A 96 4.99 6.49 9.14
CA THR A 96 4.38 7.09 7.94
C THR A 96 3.76 6.01 7.06
N MET A 97 4.48 4.93 6.77
CA MET A 97 3.95 3.82 5.97
C MET A 97 2.76 3.14 6.64
N ALA A 98 2.77 3.02 7.97
CA ALA A 98 1.65 2.48 8.73
C ALA A 98 0.40 3.38 8.64
N VAL A 99 0.59 4.70 8.72
CA VAL A 99 -0.48 5.68 8.50
C VAL A 99 -1.03 5.56 7.08
N LEU A 100 -0.16 5.56 6.07
CA LEU A 100 -0.59 5.40 4.67
C LEU A 100 -1.39 4.12 4.44
N HIS A 101 -0.94 3.03 5.04
CA HIS A 101 -1.62 1.75 4.97
C HIS A 101 -3.00 1.79 5.64
N MET A 102 -3.06 2.29 6.88
CA MET A 102 -4.31 2.46 7.62
C MET A 102 -5.33 3.32 6.86
N LEU A 103 -4.92 4.47 6.32
CA LEU A 103 -5.81 5.36 5.60
C LEU A 103 -6.35 4.74 4.30
N LEU A 104 -5.54 3.99 3.56
CA LEU A 104 -5.99 3.28 2.36
C LEU A 104 -6.92 2.12 2.70
N ASP A 105 -6.57 1.32 3.71
CA ASP A 105 -7.36 0.18 4.17
C ASP A 105 -8.75 0.63 4.65
N ASN A 106 -8.80 1.79 5.31
CA ASN A 106 -10.04 2.44 5.71
C ASN A 106 -10.96 2.77 4.54
N ILE A 107 -10.42 3.16 3.38
CA ILE A 107 -11.21 3.42 2.17
C ILE A 107 -11.60 2.09 1.51
N ARG A 108 -10.63 1.19 1.34
CA ARG A 108 -10.77 -0.01 0.51
C ARG A 108 -11.63 -1.08 1.19
N GLU A 109 -11.30 -1.43 2.42
CA GLU A 109 -11.91 -2.56 3.13
C GLU A 109 -13.05 -2.09 4.03
N LYS A 110 -12.86 -0.97 4.74
CA LYS A 110 -13.84 -0.47 5.71
C LYS A 110 -14.85 0.52 5.12
N GLN A 111 -14.63 0.99 3.89
CA GLN A 111 -15.47 1.97 3.19
C GLN A 111 -15.84 3.20 4.04
N MET A 112 -14.88 3.68 4.82
CA MET A 112 -15.09 4.83 5.70
C MET A 112 -15.27 6.11 4.91
N SER A 113 -16.17 6.97 5.40
CA SER A 113 -16.30 8.34 4.90
C SER A 113 -15.04 9.15 5.18
N PHE A 114 -14.82 10.18 4.36
CA PHE A 114 -13.71 11.13 4.52
C PHE A 114 -13.55 11.62 5.97
N MET A 115 -14.65 12.05 6.60
CA MET A 115 -14.62 12.61 7.95
C MET A 115 -14.23 11.58 9.03
N GLN A 116 -14.59 10.32 8.84
CA GLN A 116 -14.20 9.25 9.76
C GLN A 116 -12.72 8.93 9.62
N ASN A 117 -12.24 8.79 8.38
CA ASN A 117 -10.84 8.47 8.10
C ASN A 117 -9.89 9.62 8.51
N LEU A 118 -10.31 10.88 8.31
CA LEU A 118 -9.61 12.05 8.83
C LEU A 118 -9.50 12.04 10.36
N ARG A 119 -10.53 11.56 11.06
CA ARG A 119 -10.49 11.42 12.52
C ARG A 119 -9.48 10.36 12.94
N GLU A 120 -9.45 9.20 12.28
CA GLU A 120 -8.46 8.16 12.57
C GLU A 120 -7.03 8.66 12.32
N PHE A 121 -6.81 9.42 11.24
CA PHE A 121 -5.55 10.11 11.00
C PHE A 121 -5.17 11.04 12.15
N ALA A 122 -6.09 11.90 12.60
CA ALA A 122 -5.82 12.84 13.68
C ALA A 122 -5.48 12.14 15.01
N VAL A 123 -6.13 11.02 15.31
CA VAL A 123 -5.82 10.19 16.49
C VAL A 123 -4.42 9.58 16.38
N ALA A 124 -4.09 9.00 15.22
CA ALA A 124 -2.78 8.39 14.99
C ALA A 124 -1.65 9.43 15.05
N LEU A 125 -1.84 10.60 14.44
CA LEU A 125 -0.88 11.70 14.50
C LEU A 125 -0.73 12.24 15.92
N GLY A 126 -1.84 12.43 16.64
CA GLY A 126 -1.83 12.84 18.03
C GLY A 126 -1.02 11.89 18.92
N ALA A 127 -1.11 10.58 18.69
CA ALA A 127 -0.33 9.58 19.42
C ALA A 127 1.18 9.67 19.14
N ALA A 128 1.58 10.05 17.92
CA ALA A 128 2.98 10.23 17.54
C ALA A 128 3.60 11.54 18.03
N SER A 129 2.79 12.60 18.14
CA SER A 129 3.25 13.94 18.56
C SER A 129 3.15 14.20 20.07
N GLN A 130 2.51 13.31 20.84
CA GLN A 130 2.40 13.46 22.30
C GLN A 130 3.69 13.00 23.01
N CYS A 131 4.27 13.87 23.84
CA CYS A 131 5.23 13.45 24.87
C CYS A 131 4.50 12.61 25.91
N ARG A 132 4.96 11.38 26.16
CA ARG A 132 4.40 10.57 27.25
C ARG A 132 4.82 11.18 28.59
N THR A 133 3.89 11.84 29.26
CA THR A 133 4.09 12.37 30.61
C THR A 133 4.02 11.23 31.63
N SER A 134 5.05 10.39 31.72
CA SER A 134 5.20 9.45 32.82
C SER A 134 6.66 9.07 33.00
N GLU A 135 7.33 9.80 33.89
CA GLU A 135 8.59 9.49 34.60
C GLU A 135 9.86 9.14 33.79
N GLU A 136 9.79 8.95 32.48
CA GLU A 136 10.94 8.84 31.57
C GLU A 136 10.81 9.88 30.45
N ASP A 137 11.88 10.64 30.22
CA ASP A 137 12.05 11.65 29.16
C ASP A 137 11.77 11.05 27.77
N THR A 138 10.49 10.87 27.43
CA THR A 138 10.09 10.28 26.16
C THR A 138 9.83 11.42 25.18
N THR A 139 10.81 11.70 24.34
CA THR A 139 10.67 12.62 23.21
C THR A 139 9.56 12.11 22.27
N PRO A 140 8.76 13.00 21.67
CA PRO A 140 7.72 12.60 20.73
C PRO A 140 8.36 11.96 19.49
N LEU A 141 7.60 11.15 18.77
CA LEU A 141 8.09 10.54 17.53
C LEU A 141 8.24 11.56 16.41
N LEU A 142 7.30 12.52 16.35
CA LEU A 142 7.30 13.60 15.38
C LEU A 142 7.32 14.93 16.13
N ASP A 143 8.23 15.81 15.75
CA ASP A 143 8.17 17.22 16.15
C ASP A 143 7.05 17.97 15.40
N GLU A 144 6.89 19.26 15.68
CA GLU A 144 5.84 20.10 15.08
C GLU A 144 6.00 20.25 13.56
N GLU A 145 7.25 20.34 13.09
CA GLU A 145 7.59 20.58 11.68
C GLU A 145 7.38 19.30 10.87
N GLU A 146 7.84 18.16 11.39
CA GLU A 146 7.64 16.82 10.83
C GLU A 146 6.15 16.44 10.80
N ALA A 147 5.41 16.70 11.88
CA ALA A 147 3.97 16.47 11.92
C ALA A 147 3.22 17.32 10.89
N THR A 148 3.60 18.60 10.75
CA THR A 148 3.03 19.50 9.75
C THR A 148 3.34 19.05 8.32
N ALA A 149 4.56 18.58 8.08
CA ALA A 149 4.97 18.01 6.79
C ALA A 149 4.12 16.79 6.43
N LEU A 150 3.92 15.87 7.38
CA LEU A 150 3.08 14.69 7.19
C LEU A 150 1.62 15.06 6.94
N ILE A 151 1.04 16.00 7.70
CA ILE A 151 -0.31 16.51 7.45
C ILE A 151 -0.43 17.03 6.02
N SER A 152 0.52 17.86 5.58
CA SER A 152 0.50 18.45 4.23
C SER A 152 0.60 17.37 3.16
N TYR A 153 1.46 16.38 3.36
CA TYR A 153 1.61 15.25 2.44
C TYR A 153 0.30 14.47 2.31
N ILE A 154 -0.27 13.98 3.42
CA ILE A 154 -1.52 13.20 3.43
C ILE A 154 -2.68 14.00 2.83
N ARG A 155 -2.75 15.30 3.14
CA ARG A 155 -3.76 16.20 2.56
C ARG A 155 -3.69 16.18 1.04
N ASN A 156 -2.50 16.32 0.46
CA ASN A 156 -2.30 16.47 -0.97
C ASN A 156 -2.30 15.12 -1.73
N SER A 157 -1.82 14.04 -1.10
CA SER A 157 -1.67 12.73 -1.72
C SER A 157 -2.98 11.93 -1.71
N LEU A 158 -3.73 11.97 -0.61
CA LEU A 158 -4.92 11.15 -0.38
C LEU A 158 -6.19 11.99 -0.25
N PHE A 159 -6.25 12.89 0.73
CA PHE A 159 -7.51 13.52 1.14
C PHE A 159 -8.11 14.45 0.07
N GLN A 160 -7.30 15.22 -0.66
CA GLN A 160 -7.78 16.00 -1.80
C GLN A 160 -8.39 15.14 -2.91
N LYS A 161 -7.98 13.87 -3.00
CA LYS A 161 -8.40 12.90 -4.02
C LYS A 161 -9.29 11.80 -3.42
N TYR A 162 -9.85 12.00 -2.22
CA TYR A 162 -10.51 10.94 -1.46
C TYR A 162 -11.63 10.27 -2.26
N ARG A 163 -12.47 11.08 -2.92
CA ARG A 163 -13.58 10.59 -3.73
C ARG A 163 -13.12 9.73 -4.91
N LEU A 164 -11.96 10.04 -5.48
CA LEU A 164 -11.37 9.25 -6.57
C LEU A 164 -10.95 7.86 -6.06
N TYR A 165 -10.30 7.79 -4.90
CA TYR A 165 -9.93 6.51 -4.28
C TYR A 165 -11.17 5.70 -3.89
N GLU A 166 -12.19 6.33 -3.28
CA GLU A 166 -13.47 5.66 -3.01
C GLU A 166 -14.04 5.03 -4.29
N LEU A 167 -14.15 5.79 -5.38
CA LEU A 167 -14.67 5.30 -6.65
C LEU A 167 -13.79 4.19 -7.22
N LEU A 168 -12.46 4.33 -7.20
CA LEU A 168 -11.53 3.32 -7.71
C LEU A 168 -11.73 1.98 -7.01
N PHE A 169 -11.90 1.98 -5.68
CA PHE A 169 -12.02 0.73 -4.92
C PHE A 169 -13.44 0.15 -4.94
N THR A 170 -14.48 1.00 -4.91
CA THR A 170 -15.88 0.57 -4.87
C THR A 170 -16.48 0.23 -6.23
N THR A 171 -15.97 0.81 -7.32
CA THR A 171 -16.49 0.53 -8.65
C THR A 171 -16.10 -0.89 -9.04
N SER A 172 -17.12 -1.74 -9.22
CA SER A 172 -16.96 -3.00 -9.94
C SER A 172 -16.58 -2.65 -11.37
N ARG A 173 -15.62 -3.37 -11.95
CA ARG A 173 -15.44 -3.37 -13.40
C ARG A 173 -16.61 -4.16 -13.99
N GLU A 174 -17.83 -3.66 -13.80
CA GLU A 174 -18.91 -3.97 -14.72
C GLU A 174 -18.41 -3.45 -16.04
N GLU A 175 -18.02 -4.42 -16.87
CA GLU A 175 -17.70 -4.22 -18.26
C GLU A 175 -18.81 -3.37 -18.87
N LEU A 176 -18.57 -2.07 -18.97
CA LEU A 176 -19.11 -1.24 -20.04
C LEU A 176 -18.43 -1.70 -21.34
N LEU A 177 -18.53 -3.00 -21.64
CA LEU A 177 -18.62 -3.52 -22.98
C LEU A 177 -19.95 -2.97 -23.50
N THR A 178 -19.97 -1.67 -23.79
CA THR A 178 -20.81 -1.17 -24.86
C THR A 178 -20.35 -2.00 -26.06
N SER A 179 -21.10 -3.07 -26.32
CA SER A 179 -21.11 -3.85 -27.53
C SER A 179 -21.34 -2.87 -28.67
N THR A 180 -20.30 -2.12 -29.03
CA THR A 180 -20.27 -1.38 -30.26
C THR A 180 -19.93 -2.45 -31.25
N GLU A 181 -20.96 -3.13 -31.73
CA GLU A 181 -20.89 -4.01 -32.88
C GLU A 181 -20.27 -3.17 -34.00
N ARG A 182 -18.95 -3.33 -34.20
CA ARG A 182 -18.28 -2.73 -35.36
C ARG A 182 -18.70 -3.61 -36.52
N THR A 183 -19.75 -3.21 -37.22
CA THR A 183 -20.02 -3.69 -38.57
C THR A 183 -18.87 -3.21 -39.47
N ILE A 184 -17.83 -4.04 -39.54
CA ILE A 184 -16.80 -3.87 -40.56
C ILE A 184 -17.43 -4.39 -41.85
N GLU A 185 -17.85 -3.48 -42.72
CA GLU A 185 -18.18 -3.84 -44.10
C GLU A 185 -16.89 -4.31 -44.78
N VAL A 186 -16.72 -5.63 -44.84
CA VAL A 186 -15.67 -6.24 -45.65
C VAL A 186 -16.13 -6.17 -47.09
N PHE A 187 -15.62 -5.20 -47.84
CA PHE A 187 -15.74 -5.22 -49.30
C PHE A 187 -15.02 -6.47 -49.80
N GLY A 188 -15.79 -7.47 -50.23
CA GLY A 188 -15.25 -8.60 -50.98
C GLY A 188 -14.58 -8.04 -52.23
N CYS A 189 -13.28 -8.23 -52.36
CA CYS A 189 -12.51 -7.83 -53.52
C CYS A 189 -13.02 -8.61 -54.74
N GLN A 190 -14.02 -8.10 -55.45
CA GLN A 190 -14.55 -8.68 -56.69
C GLN A 190 -13.73 -8.30 -57.93
N GLY A 191 -12.53 -7.79 -57.73
CA GLY A 191 -11.52 -7.70 -58.78
C GLY A 191 -10.19 -7.78 -58.09
N ALA A 192 -9.47 -8.89 -58.28
CA ALA A 192 -8.06 -8.96 -57.92
C ALA A 192 -7.38 -7.71 -58.49
N LEU A 193 -7.02 -6.76 -57.63
CA LEU A 193 -6.10 -5.71 -58.01
C LEU A 193 -4.78 -6.43 -58.23
N LEU A 194 -4.52 -6.77 -59.49
CA LEU A 194 -3.19 -7.18 -59.92
C LEU A 194 -2.23 -6.09 -59.42
N PRO A 195 -1.12 -6.47 -58.77
CA PRO A 195 -0.10 -5.50 -58.38
C PRO A 195 0.25 -4.66 -59.61
N LEU A 196 0.38 -3.34 -59.46
CA LEU A 196 0.88 -2.50 -60.55
C LEU A 196 2.28 -3.03 -60.92
N GLU A 197 2.35 -3.76 -62.02
CA GLU A 197 3.60 -4.15 -62.67
C GLU A 197 4.14 -2.90 -63.39
N GLU A 198 4.65 -1.94 -62.61
CA GLU A 198 5.52 -0.87 -63.11
C GLU A 198 6.90 -1.46 -63.42
N GLY A 199 6.95 -2.31 -64.44
CA GLY A 199 8.20 -2.77 -65.05
C GLY A 199 8.43 -2.04 -66.37
N ILE A 200 9.48 -1.23 -66.47
CA ILE A 200 9.94 -0.69 -67.76
C ILE A 200 10.29 -1.89 -68.65
N PRO A 201 9.71 -2.01 -69.86
CA PRO A 201 9.92 -3.18 -70.67
C PRO A 201 11.37 -3.22 -71.20
N THR A 202 12.03 -4.36 -70.99
CA THR A 202 13.48 -4.58 -71.19
C THR A 202 13.96 -4.44 -72.64
N HIS A 203 13.06 -4.28 -73.61
CA HIS A 203 13.43 -4.06 -75.02
C HIS A 203 14.03 -2.66 -75.29
N LEU A 204 13.99 -1.74 -74.31
CA LEU A 204 14.62 -0.44 -74.40
C LEU A 204 16.14 -0.47 -74.13
N TYR A 205 16.72 -1.62 -73.78
CA TYR A 205 18.14 -1.77 -73.43
C TYR A 205 19.01 -2.43 -74.51
N SER A 206 18.50 -2.67 -75.72
CA SER A 206 19.33 -3.12 -76.85
C SER A 206 19.36 -2.09 -77.97
N GLN A 207 20.30 -1.16 -77.85
CA GLN A 207 20.96 -0.49 -78.98
C GLN A 207 22.47 -0.42 -78.72
#